data_AF-A0A7M4AND0-F1
#
_entry.id   AF-A0A7M4AND0-F1
#
_cell.length_a   1.000
_cell.length_b   1.000
_cell.length_c   1.000
_cell.angle_alpha   90.00
_cell.angle_beta   90.00
_cell.angle_gamma   90.00
#
_symmetry.space_group_name_H-M   'P 1'
#
loop_
_entity.id
_entity.type
_entity.pdbx_description
1 polymer ?
#
loop_
_entity_poly.entity_id
_entity_poly.type
_entity_poly.pdbx_seq_one_letter_code
_entity_poly.pdbx_strand_id
1 'polypeptide(L)'
;GGTIFAGTNANQTVWESHNDEVHVVPEGFFITAGSPSCKVQGMENEAGDRFGLQFHPEVNDSEFGKEMFENFVAVCRAHRER
;
A
#
# COMPACT_ATOMS: atom_id res chain seq x y z
N GLY A 1 -1.41 -2.42 -7.31
CA GLY A 1 -1.73 -3.87 -7.38
C GLY A 1 -1.71 -4.45 -5.99
N GLY A 2 -1.90 -5.76 -5.79
CA GLY A 2 -1.91 -6.35 -4.44
C GLY A 2 -3.24 -6.17 -3.69
N THR A 3 -3.30 -6.69 -2.47
CA THR A 3 -4.53 -6.75 -1.68
C THR A 3 -4.96 -5.37 -1.17
N ILE A 4 -4.02 -4.50 -0.79
CA ILE A 4 -4.35 -3.16 -0.27
C ILE A 4 -5.02 -2.28 -1.33
N PHE A 5 -4.65 -2.46 -2.60
CA PHE A 5 -5.17 -1.69 -3.72
C PHE A 5 -6.35 -2.40 -4.44
N ALA A 6 -6.94 -3.43 -3.82
CA ALA A 6 -8.07 -4.12 -4.41
C ALA A 6 -9.26 -3.16 -4.60
N GLY A 7 -9.83 -3.14 -5.80
CA GLY A 7 -10.96 -2.27 -6.13
C GLY A 7 -10.60 -0.80 -6.43
N THR A 8 -9.31 -0.42 -6.40
CA THR A 8 -8.87 0.93 -6.78
C THR A 8 -8.49 1.02 -8.26
N ASN A 9 -8.38 2.25 -8.78
CA ASN A 9 -7.85 2.46 -10.12
C ASN A 9 -6.39 2.04 -10.25
N ALA A 10 -5.98 1.69 -11.47
CA ALA A 10 -4.59 1.33 -11.78
C ALA A 10 -3.61 2.50 -11.60
N ASN A 11 -4.08 3.72 -11.88
CA ASN A 11 -3.38 4.97 -11.60
C ASN A 11 -4.25 5.82 -10.68
N GLN A 12 -3.64 6.47 -9.70
CA GLN A 12 -4.31 7.31 -8.71
C GLN A 12 -3.36 8.37 -8.17
N THR A 13 -3.94 9.50 -7.77
CA THR A 13 -3.23 10.58 -7.09
C THR A 13 -3.20 10.31 -5.59
N VAL A 14 -2.01 10.46 -5.00
CA VAL A 14 -1.77 10.26 -3.57
C VAL A 14 -0.91 11.39 -3.01
N TRP A 15 -1.01 11.62 -1.71
CA TRP A 15 -0.18 12.58 -1.01
C TRP A 15 1.12 11.95 -0.50
N GLU A 16 2.25 12.36 -1.07
CA GLU A 16 3.58 11.95 -0.66
C GLU A 16 4.33 13.16 -0.06
N SER A 17 4.76 13.06 1.20
CA SER A 17 5.50 14.13 1.89
C SER A 17 6.66 13.59 2.73
N HIS A 18 7.48 12.74 2.12
CA HIS A 18 8.65 12.12 2.76
C HIS A 18 9.94 12.60 2.09
N ASN A 19 11.02 12.69 2.87
CA ASN A 19 12.36 13.02 2.39
C ASN A 19 13.24 11.77 2.17
N ASP A 20 12.78 10.62 2.66
CA ASP A 20 13.48 9.34 2.57
C ASP A 20 12.57 8.33 1.86
N GLU A 21 13.18 7.41 1.11
CA GLU A 21 12.47 6.35 0.41
C GLU A 21 13.11 4.97 0.61
N VAL A 22 12.29 3.93 0.47
CA VAL A 22 12.77 2.55 0.42
C VAL A 22 13.30 2.24 -0.99
N HIS A 23 14.60 1.98 -1.13
CA HIS A 23 15.19 1.57 -2.42
C HIS A 23 15.16 0.05 -2.65
N VAL A 24 15.18 -0.73 -1.57
CA VAL A 24 15.24 -2.20 -1.61
C VAL A 24 14.18 -2.75 -0.67
N VAL A 25 13.25 -3.53 -1.22
CA VAL A 25 12.24 -4.22 -0.39
C VAL A 25 12.90 -5.35 0.40
N PRO A 26 12.45 -5.62 1.64
CA PRO A 26 12.96 -6.75 2.42
C PRO A 26 12.73 -8.10 1.74
N GLU A 27 13.44 -9.14 2.18
CA GLU A 27 13.18 -10.52 1.73
C GLU A 27 11.72 -10.93 2.04
N GLY A 28 11.08 -11.61 1.09
CA GLY A 28 9.67 -12.01 1.19
C GLY A 28 8.67 -10.87 0.95
N PHE A 29 9.13 -9.69 0.50
CA PHE A 29 8.27 -8.60 0.04
C PHE A 29 8.35 -8.41 -1.47
N PHE A 30 7.26 -7.93 -2.05
CA PHE A 30 7.17 -7.53 -3.46
C PHE A 30 6.53 -6.14 -3.60
N ILE A 31 6.92 -5.43 -4.65
CA ILE A 31 6.43 -4.07 -4.93
C ILE A 31 5.03 -4.16 -5.53
N THR A 32 4.11 -3.37 -5.00
CA THR A 32 2.70 -3.33 -5.42
C THR A 32 2.27 -2.00 -6.01
N ALA A 33 3.01 -0.93 -5.76
CA ALA A 33 2.84 0.37 -6.40
C ALA A 33 4.19 1.07 -6.58
N GLY A 34 4.29 1.89 -7.61
CA GLY A 34 5.45 2.74 -7.89
C GLY A 34 5.03 3.99 -8.66
N SER A 35 5.86 5.01 -8.61
CA SER A 35 5.72 6.27 -9.36
C SER A 35 6.99 6.55 -10.17
N PRO A 36 6.98 7.54 -11.07
CA PRO A 36 8.20 7.98 -11.75
C PRO A 36 9.29 8.51 -10.80
N SER A 37 8.89 9.04 -9.62
CA SER A 37 9.80 9.61 -8.61
C SER A 37 10.28 8.60 -7.57
N CYS A 38 9.46 7.61 -7.22
CA CYS A 38 9.77 6.62 -6.21
C CYS A 38 9.35 5.23 -6.68
N LYS A 39 10.28 4.29 -6.71
CA LYS A 39 10.02 2.92 -7.21
C LYS A 39 9.13 2.11 -6.27
N VAL A 40 9.22 2.34 -4.96
CA VAL A 40 8.54 1.55 -3.91
C VAL A 40 7.50 2.42 -3.23
N GLN A 41 6.40 2.70 -3.93
CA GLN A 41 5.26 3.43 -3.33
C GLN A 41 4.39 2.53 -2.47
N GLY A 42 4.35 1.24 -2.79
CA GLY A 42 3.65 0.22 -2.02
C GLY A 42 4.38 -1.10 -2.08
N MET A 43 4.35 -1.85 -0.98
CA MET A 43 4.90 -3.20 -0.88
C MET A 43 4.03 -4.08 0.02
N GLU A 44 4.03 -5.37 -0.28
CA GLU A 44 3.31 -6.40 0.50
C GLU A 44 4.23 -7.60 0.69
N ASN A 45 4.02 -8.37 1.76
CA ASN A 45 4.73 -9.63 1.95
C ASN A 45 3.99 -10.81 1.33
N GLU A 46 4.71 -11.90 1.06
CA GLU A 46 4.16 -13.13 0.47
C GLU A 46 3.06 -13.76 1.33
N ALA A 47 3.11 -13.58 2.66
CA ALA A 47 2.07 -14.09 3.56
C ALA A 47 0.76 -13.27 3.52
N GLY A 48 0.77 -12.09 2.89
CA GLY A 48 -0.40 -11.23 2.73
C GLY A 48 -0.90 -10.60 4.02
N ASP A 49 -0.02 -10.43 5.01
CA ASP A 49 -0.36 -9.95 6.36
C ASP A 49 0.47 -8.74 6.82
N ARG A 50 1.40 -8.27 5.99
CA ARG A 50 2.20 -7.06 6.19
C ARG A 50 2.21 -6.21 4.93
N PHE A 51 2.09 -4.91 5.14
CA PHE A 51 1.92 -3.91 4.09
C PHE A 51 2.79 -2.69 4.42
N GLY A 52 3.32 -2.05 3.38
CA GLY A 52 4.03 -0.78 3.49
C GLY A 52 3.56 0.18 2.39
N LEU A 53 3.34 1.44 2.75
CA LEU A 53 2.98 2.52 1.83
C LEU A 53 3.93 3.70 2.08
N GLN A 54 4.45 4.29 1.01
CA GLN A 54 5.36 5.44 1.06
C GLN A 54 4.59 6.78 1.05
N PHE A 55 3.30 6.77 0.75
CA PHE A 55 2.42 7.94 0.77
C PHE A 55 1.45 7.86 1.96
N HIS A 56 0.67 8.94 2.15
CA HIS A 56 -0.32 9.08 3.22
C HIS A 56 -1.73 8.70 2.73
N PRO A 57 -2.22 7.47 2.96
CA PRO A 57 -3.59 7.09 2.64
C PRO A 57 -4.64 7.74 3.57
N GLU A 58 -4.22 8.36 4.67
CA GLU A 58 -5.11 8.96 5.67
C GLU A 58 -5.61 10.37 5.33
N VAL A 59 -5.00 11.04 4.35
CA VAL A 59 -5.38 12.40 3.95
C VAL A 59 -6.35 12.39 2.78
N ASN A 60 -7.19 13.43 2.70
CA ASN A 60 -8.24 13.54 1.66
C ASN A 60 -7.68 13.69 0.25
N ASP A 61 -6.44 14.15 0.11
CA ASP A 61 -5.75 14.32 -1.17
C ASP A 61 -5.31 12.98 -1.81
N SER A 62 -5.53 11.85 -1.12
CA SER A 62 -5.30 10.50 -1.65
C SER A 62 -6.62 9.86 -2.10
N GLU A 63 -6.77 9.64 -3.41
CA GLU A 63 -8.07 9.34 -4.07
C GLU A 63 -8.77 8.04 -3.63
N PHE A 64 -8.07 7.11 -2.98
CA PHE A 64 -8.63 5.82 -2.54
C PHE A 64 -8.16 5.42 -1.12
N GLY A 65 -7.80 6.41 -0.31
CA GLY A 65 -7.28 6.17 1.03
C GLY A 65 -8.23 5.36 1.92
N LYS A 66 -9.54 5.66 1.84
CA LYS A 66 -10.58 4.95 2.58
C LYS A 66 -10.67 3.47 2.17
N GLU A 67 -10.69 3.19 0.88
CA GLU A 67 -10.74 1.84 0.31
C GLU A 67 -9.53 1.02 0.75
N MET A 68 -8.33 1.62 0.78
CA MET A 68 -7.12 0.97 1.29
C MET A 68 -7.26 0.57 2.77
N PHE A 69 -7.84 1.45 3.60
CA PHE A 69 -8.12 1.10 5.00
C PHE A 69 -9.18 0.01 5.14
N GLU A 70 -10.23 0.04 4.33
CA GLU A 70 -11.25 -1.03 4.30
C GLU A 70 -10.63 -2.39 3.93
N ASN A 71 -9.75 -2.41 2.93
CA ASN A 71 -8.99 -3.59 2.53
C ASN A 71 -8.08 -4.09 3.67
N PHE A 72 -7.33 -3.19 4.31
CA PHE A 72 -6.48 -3.52 5.46
C PHE A 72 -7.29 -4.11 6.63
N VAL A 73 -8.45 -3.52 6.95
CA VAL A 73 -9.34 -4.02 8.00
C VAL A 73 -9.90 -5.41 7.65
N ALA A 74 -10.25 -5.65 6.38
CA ALA A 74 -10.70 -6.96 5.92
C ALA A 74 -9.61 -8.03 6.11
N VAL A 75 -8.36 -7.72 5.78
CA VAL A 75 -7.21 -8.60 6.04
C VAL A 75 -7.07 -8.87 7.54
N CYS A 76 -7.11 -7.85 8.39
CA CYS A 76 -7.02 -8.01 9.84
C CYS A 76 -8.12 -8.95 10.38
N ARG A 77 -9.36 -8.82 9.89
CA ARG A 77 -10.47 -9.70 10.29
C ARG A 77 -10.21 -11.15 9.86
N ALA A 78 -9.79 -11.36 8.62
CA ALA A 78 -9.50 -12.69 8.10
C ALA A 78 -8.36 -13.39 8.85
N HIS A 79 -7.36 -12.64 9.33
CA HIS A 79 -6.27 -13.20 10.15
C HIS A 79 -6.66 -13.46 11.60
N ARG A 80 -7.64 -12.73 12.15
CA ARG A 80 -8.13 -12.96 13.52
C ARG A 80 -8.96 -14.24 13.65
N GLU A 81 -9.58 -14.68 12.55
CA GLU A 81 -10.45 -15.87 12.51
C GLU A 81 -9.70 -17.16 12.18
N ARG A 82 -8.39 -17.08 11.94
CA ARG A 82 -7.47 -18.22 11.75
C ARG A 82 -6.85 -18.64 13.09
#